data_AF-A0A939UNZ7-F1
#
_entry.id   AF-A0A939UNZ7-F1
#
_cell.length_a   1.000
_cell.length_b   1.000
_cell.length_c   1.000
_cell.angle_alpha   90.00
_cell.angle_beta   90.00
_cell.angle_gamma   90.00
#
_symmetry.space_group_name_H-M   'P 1'
#
loop_
_entity.id
_entity.type
_entity.pdbx_description
1 polymer ?
#
loop_
_entity_poly.entity_id
_entity_poly.type
_entity_poly.pdbx_seq_one_letter_code
_entity_poly.pdbx_strand_id
1 'polypeptide(L)'
;MKFWLACLVLALCSAGAFACVLTSGGKPAAAIVVGADATEPEKNAALELQSYIQKISGAELEITPEPSQTLNNIYVGQTELTKRQVPGFDWDSLKRDGILIRSDKKSLVLAGDRPAGTLYAVYDFLEKDLGVRFWAPGEEYVPEKADIQTEADRVYVPPFYLREDFFHLYMHDEKFKAAHKLNVRTNLATTPISPEWGGCYELIGGGHTFWLFMNPDKYFADHPEWYPLIKGKRYSGYSQLCLSNDECVETLAQNVLAELRKYPEPRMISVSQNDIPLYCQCEKCTALAEKYGAQSGLILHAVNHVARAVKKEFPNVLVETFAYQYSVDAPTGIKPEDNVVVRLCNIYNDFGTPLKDCPSSPFPDRVKNNLDYLKAIDG
;
A
#
# COMPACT_ATOMS: atom_id res chain seq x y z
N MET A 1 -44.97 15.33 -64.55
CA MET A 1 -44.02 14.39 -63.90
C MET A 1 -43.24 15.14 -62.83
N LYS A 2 -43.46 14.81 -61.55
CA LYS A 2 -42.51 14.98 -60.44
C LYS A 2 -43.10 14.24 -59.23
N PHE A 3 -42.69 13.00 -59.06
CA PHE A 3 -42.95 12.19 -57.87
C PHE A 3 -42.06 12.72 -56.73
N TRP A 4 -42.64 12.97 -55.57
CA TRP A 4 -41.89 13.13 -54.32
C TRP A 4 -41.92 11.78 -53.59
N LEU A 5 -40.78 11.10 -53.52
CA LEU A 5 -40.57 9.97 -52.62
C LEU A 5 -40.25 10.52 -51.22
N ALA A 6 -41.09 10.19 -50.25
CA ALA A 6 -40.78 10.34 -48.83
C ALA A 6 -39.96 9.11 -48.39
N CYS A 7 -38.67 9.30 -48.10
CA CYS A 7 -37.87 8.29 -47.41
C CYS A 7 -38.19 8.35 -45.91
N LEU A 8 -38.92 7.36 -45.40
CA LEU A 8 -38.97 7.06 -43.97
C LEU A 8 -37.59 6.52 -43.55
N VAL A 9 -36.87 7.29 -42.75
CA VAL A 9 -35.70 6.80 -42.01
C VAL A 9 -36.23 6.02 -40.80
N LEU A 10 -36.23 4.69 -40.91
CA LEU A 10 -36.39 3.79 -39.77
C LEU A 10 -35.15 3.94 -38.87
N ALA A 11 -35.30 4.63 -37.76
CA ALA A 11 -34.34 4.62 -36.67
C ALA A 11 -34.31 3.19 -36.09
N LEU A 12 -33.30 2.42 -36.48
CA LEU A 12 -32.93 1.20 -35.79
C LEU A 12 -32.43 1.61 -34.40
N CYS A 13 -33.29 1.49 -33.38
CA CYS A 13 -32.87 1.41 -31.99
C CYS A 13 -31.87 0.26 -31.88
N SER A 14 -30.58 0.58 -31.75
CA SER A 14 -29.60 -0.37 -31.28
C SER A 14 -30.07 -0.89 -29.93
N ALA A 15 -30.19 -2.22 -29.81
CA ALA A 15 -30.48 -2.87 -28.54
C ALA A 15 -29.44 -2.40 -27.51
N GLY A 16 -29.89 -1.64 -26.51
CA GLY A 16 -29.05 -1.08 -25.47
C GLY A 16 -28.32 -2.16 -24.70
N ALA A 17 -27.05 -1.88 -24.42
CA ALA A 17 -26.20 -2.69 -23.56
C ALA A 17 -26.81 -2.82 -22.14
N PHE A 18 -26.40 -3.90 -21.45
CA PHE A 18 -27.05 -4.47 -20.27
C PHE A 18 -26.64 -3.73 -18.98
N ALA A 19 -26.95 -2.43 -18.86
CA ALA A 19 -26.58 -1.62 -17.69
C ALA A 19 -27.47 -1.85 -16.45
N CYS A 20 -26.86 -1.95 -15.27
CA CYS A 20 -27.56 -1.89 -13.98
C CYS A 20 -27.96 -0.44 -13.69
N VAL A 21 -29.25 -0.17 -13.49
CA VAL A 21 -29.75 1.18 -13.15
C VAL A 21 -29.74 1.35 -11.64
N LEU A 22 -29.01 2.35 -11.14
CA LEU A 22 -28.90 2.66 -9.71
C LEU A 22 -29.86 3.78 -9.30
N THR A 23 -30.01 4.78 -10.17
CA THR A 23 -30.97 5.89 -9.99
C THR A 23 -31.62 6.24 -11.32
N SER A 24 -32.86 6.71 -11.27
CA SER A 24 -33.55 7.24 -12.45
C SER A 24 -34.38 8.47 -12.11
N GLY A 25 -34.18 9.56 -12.84
CA GLY A 25 -34.84 10.85 -12.60
C GLY A 25 -34.60 11.37 -11.18
N GLY A 26 -33.44 11.11 -10.59
CA GLY A 26 -33.10 11.51 -9.22
C GLY A 26 -33.84 10.71 -8.15
N LYS A 27 -34.40 9.55 -8.49
CA LYS A 27 -35.06 8.62 -7.57
C LYS A 27 -34.30 7.31 -7.46
N PRO A 28 -34.37 6.61 -6.31
CA PRO A 28 -33.77 5.30 -6.15
C PRO A 28 -34.31 4.28 -7.16
N ALA A 29 -33.41 3.58 -7.85
CA ALA A 29 -33.72 2.42 -8.68
C ALA A 29 -32.99 1.14 -8.20
N ALA A 30 -32.14 1.28 -7.18
CA ALA A 30 -31.45 0.19 -6.51
C ALA A 30 -31.51 0.34 -4.98
N ALA A 31 -31.28 -0.76 -4.27
CA ALA A 31 -30.96 -0.79 -2.85
C ALA A 31 -29.51 -1.23 -2.65
N ILE A 32 -28.86 -0.73 -1.59
CA ILE A 32 -27.53 -1.19 -1.17
C ILE A 32 -27.74 -2.37 -0.20
N VAL A 33 -27.14 -3.51 -0.51
CA VAL A 33 -27.26 -4.74 0.26
C VAL A 33 -25.96 -4.99 1.02
N VAL A 34 -26.06 -5.02 2.34
CA VAL A 34 -24.95 -5.27 3.27
C VAL A 34 -25.33 -6.45 4.15
N GLY A 35 -24.77 -7.63 3.85
CA GLY A 35 -25.06 -8.86 4.60
C GLY A 35 -24.73 -8.76 6.09
N ALA A 36 -25.40 -9.56 6.91
CA ALA A 36 -25.23 -9.55 8.37
C ALA A 36 -23.80 -9.90 8.84
N ASP A 37 -23.02 -10.58 7.99
CA ASP A 37 -21.62 -10.95 8.18
C ASP A 37 -20.63 -9.87 7.67
N ALA A 38 -21.11 -8.66 7.36
CA ALA A 38 -20.27 -7.54 6.98
C ALA A 38 -19.46 -7.00 8.16
N THR A 39 -18.18 -6.76 7.91
CA THR A 39 -17.24 -6.07 8.80
C THR A 39 -17.54 -4.57 8.89
N GLU A 40 -17.01 -3.90 9.91
CA GLU A 40 -17.16 -2.44 10.06
C GLU A 40 -16.69 -1.63 8.82
N PRO A 41 -15.52 -1.91 8.21
CA PRO A 41 -15.13 -1.33 6.91
C PRO A 41 -16.16 -1.48 5.80
N GLU A 42 -16.80 -2.64 5.70
CA GLU A 42 -17.76 -2.91 4.63
C GLU A 42 -19.06 -2.13 4.84
N LYS A 43 -19.50 -1.99 6.10
CA LYS A 43 -20.62 -1.10 6.46
C LYS A 43 -20.29 0.36 6.16
N ASN A 44 -19.08 0.80 6.51
CA ASN A 44 -18.64 2.16 6.23
C ASN A 44 -18.53 2.42 4.71
N ALA A 45 -18.08 1.43 3.93
CA ALA A 45 -18.06 1.51 2.47
C ALA A 45 -19.47 1.69 1.89
N ALA A 46 -20.48 1.02 2.45
CA ALA A 46 -21.88 1.20 2.04
C ALA A 46 -22.42 2.60 2.36
N LEU A 47 -22.05 3.17 3.52
CA LEU A 47 -22.41 4.53 3.90
C LEU A 47 -21.74 5.57 2.98
N GLU A 48 -20.46 5.39 2.65
CA GLU A 48 -19.76 6.24 1.69
C GLU A 48 -20.44 6.18 0.31
N LEU A 49 -20.75 4.99 -0.18
CA LEU A 49 -21.44 4.82 -1.45
C LEU A 49 -22.81 5.51 -1.45
N GLN A 50 -23.62 5.32 -0.41
CA GLN A 50 -24.94 5.96 -0.27
C GLN A 50 -24.80 7.49 -0.30
N SER A 51 -23.87 8.03 0.48
CA SER A 51 -23.62 9.47 0.57
C SER A 51 -23.25 10.06 -0.79
N TYR A 52 -22.33 9.44 -1.53
CA TYR A 52 -21.93 9.97 -2.83
C TYR A 52 -23.01 9.78 -3.90
N ILE A 53 -23.75 8.66 -3.91
CA ILE A 53 -24.88 8.51 -4.84
C ILE A 53 -25.94 9.59 -4.58
N GLN A 54 -26.22 9.91 -3.32
CA GLN A 54 -27.15 10.99 -2.95
C GLN A 54 -26.62 12.35 -3.39
N LYS A 55 -25.34 12.65 -3.18
CA LYS A 55 -24.71 13.90 -3.65
C LYS A 55 -24.76 14.03 -5.19
N ILE A 56 -24.55 12.94 -5.91
CA ILE A 56 -24.52 12.93 -7.38
C ILE A 56 -25.93 13.10 -7.97
N SER A 57 -26.90 12.33 -7.46
CA SER A 57 -28.19 12.15 -8.12
C SER A 57 -29.38 12.79 -7.40
N GLY A 58 -29.21 13.16 -6.13
CA GLY A 58 -30.29 13.53 -5.21
C GLY A 58 -31.04 12.33 -4.62
N ALA A 59 -30.79 11.11 -5.07
CA ALA A 59 -31.45 9.90 -4.59
C ALA A 59 -30.70 9.27 -3.42
N GLU A 60 -31.38 9.09 -2.28
CA GLU A 60 -30.86 8.29 -1.17
C GLU A 60 -31.27 6.83 -1.37
N LEU A 61 -30.29 5.95 -1.61
CA LEU A 61 -30.54 4.51 -1.74
C LEU A 61 -30.66 3.88 -0.36
N GLU A 62 -31.64 3.01 -0.14
CA GLU A 62 -31.80 2.31 1.12
C GLU A 62 -30.65 1.30 1.34
N ILE A 63 -30.06 1.27 2.54
CA ILE A 63 -29.12 0.21 2.96
C ILE A 63 -29.92 -0.87 3.70
N THR A 64 -29.86 -2.10 3.22
CA THR A 64 -30.68 -3.22 3.68
C THR A 64 -29.83 -4.48 3.91
N PRO A 65 -30.21 -5.36 4.85
CA PRO A 65 -29.49 -6.61 5.10
C PRO A 65 -29.78 -7.71 4.07
N GLU A 66 -30.88 -7.57 3.31
CA GLU A 66 -31.39 -8.57 2.37
C GLU A 66 -31.74 -7.91 1.04
N PRO A 67 -31.61 -8.62 -0.10
CA PRO A 67 -31.83 -8.03 -1.41
C PRO A 67 -33.28 -7.61 -1.63
N SER A 68 -33.44 -6.43 -2.23
CA SER A 68 -34.73 -5.93 -2.70
C SER A 68 -35.29 -6.84 -3.80
N GLN A 69 -36.59 -7.09 -3.72
CA GLN A 69 -37.34 -7.86 -4.72
C GLN A 69 -37.87 -6.98 -5.87
N THR A 70 -37.91 -5.67 -5.66
CA THR A 70 -38.53 -4.70 -6.58
C THR A 70 -37.51 -3.77 -7.24
N LEU A 71 -36.37 -3.55 -6.60
CA LEU A 71 -35.28 -2.71 -7.11
C LEU A 71 -34.09 -3.56 -7.57
N ASN A 72 -33.15 -2.94 -8.28
CA ASN A 72 -31.83 -3.52 -8.47
C ASN A 72 -31.06 -3.58 -7.14
N ASN A 73 -29.97 -4.34 -7.07
CA ASN A 73 -29.24 -4.57 -5.82
C ASN A 73 -27.75 -4.24 -5.98
N ILE A 74 -27.22 -3.39 -5.11
CA ILE A 74 -25.79 -3.12 -5.00
C ILE A 74 -25.23 -3.89 -3.80
N TYR A 75 -24.58 -5.02 -4.03
CA TYR A 75 -23.97 -5.83 -2.98
C TYR A 75 -22.61 -5.24 -2.59
N VAL A 76 -22.49 -4.81 -1.33
CA VAL A 76 -21.27 -4.18 -0.80
C VAL A 76 -20.63 -5.10 0.23
N GLY A 77 -19.35 -5.42 0.04
CA GLY A 77 -18.57 -6.27 0.94
C GLY A 77 -18.42 -7.70 0.47
N GLN A 78 -17.43 -8.41 1.02
CA GLN A 78 -17.14 -9.83 0.77
C GLN A 78 -18.05 -10.76 1.60
N THR A 79 -19.34 -10.45 1.64
CA THR A 79 -20.36 -11.21 2.39
C THR A 79 -20.78 -12.48 1.67
N GLU A 80 -21.37 -13.44 2.39
CA GLU A 80 -21.94 -14.64 1.77
C GLU A 80 -23.04 -14.32 0.73
N LEU A 81 -23.81 -13.24 0.93
CA LEU A 81 -24.78 -12.76 -0.06
C LEU A 81 -24.10 -12.29 -1.34
N THR A 82 -23.01 -11.52 -1.21
CA THR A 82 -22.22 -11.05 -2.35
C THR A 82 -21.58 -12.20 -3.13
N LYS A 83 -21.00 -13.19 -2.42
CA LYS A 83 -20.36 -14.35 -3.05
C LYS A 83 -21.29 -15.14 -3.97
N ARG A 84 -22.59 -15.22 -3.62
CA ARG A 84 -23.61 -15.89 -4.44
C ARG A 84 -23.87 -15.19 -5.78
N GLN A 85 -23.59 -13.89 -5.88
CA GLN A 85 -23.78 -13.14 -7.13
C GLN A 85 -22.65 -13.35 -8.14
N VAL A 86 -21.50 -13.84 -7.67
CA VAL A 86 -20.33 -14.12 -8.51
C VAL A 86 -19.85 -15.57 -8.32
N PRO A 87 -20.71 -16.56 -8.64
CA PRO A 87 -20.39 -17.96 -8.43
C PRO A 87 -19.14 -18.37 -9.21
N GLY A 88 -18.24 -19.10 -8.56
CA GLY A 88 -17.00 -19.58 -9.17
C GLY A 88 -15.88 -18.53 -9.25
N PHE A 89 -16.07 -17.32 -8.71
CA PHE A 89 -14.98 -16.38 -8.55
C PHE A 89 -13.98 -16.87 -7.50
N ASP A 90 -12.70 -16.89 -7.84
CA ASP A 90 -11.61 -17.21 -6.92
C ASP A 90 -11.31 -16.01 -6.02
N TRP A 91 -11.87 -16.02 -4.81
CA TRP A 91 -11.70 -14.92 -3.86
C TRP A 91 -10.28 -14.78 -3.31
N ASP A 92 -9.51 -15.87 -3.30
CA ASP A 92 -8.11 -15.84 -2.86
C ASP A 92 -7.21 -15.11 -3.88
N SER A 93 -7.66 -15.03 -5.15
CA SER A 93 -6.96 -14.32 -6.22
C SER A 93 -6.90 -12.80 -6.03
N LEU A 94 -7.81 -12.21 -5.24
CA LEU A 94 -7.78 -10.78 -4.95
C LEU A 94 -6.50 -10.39 -4.22
N LYS A 95 -5.91 -11.31 -3.45
CA LYS A 95 -4.77 -11.02 -2.58
C LYS A 95 -5.05 -9.76 -1.74
N ARG A 96 -4.00 -9.18 -1.17
CA ARG A 96 -4.14 -8.00 -0.33
C ARG A 96 -4.69 -6.80 -1.10
N ASP A 97 -5.70 -6.15 -0.52
CA ASP A 97 -6.32 -4.92 -1.01
C ASP A 97 -6.90 -5.03 -2.44
N GLY A 98 -7.04 -6.25 -2.95
CA GLY A 98 -7.64 -6.48 -4.25
C GLY A 98 -9.13 -6.20 -4.23
N ILE A 99 -9.65 -5.77 -5.37
CA ILE A 99 -11.04 -5.37 -5.54
C ILE A 99 -11.70 -6.12 -6.69
N LEU A 100 -13.00 -6.34 -6.54
CA LEU A 100 -13.94 -6.84 -7.54
C LEU A 100 -15.08 -5.84 -7.68
N ILE A 101 -15.27 -5.35 -8.90
CA ILE A 101 -16.38 -4.50 -9.29
C ILE A 101 -17.04 -5.18 -10.47
N ARG A 102 -18.29 -5.59 -10.33
CA ARG A 102 -18.99 -6.31 -11.40
C ARG A 102 -20.46 -5.98 -11.42
N SER A 103 -20.99 -5.58 -12.57
CA SER A 103 -22.43 -5.41 -12.77
C SER A 103 -23.01 -6.38 -13.79
N ASP A 104 -24.31 -6.62 -13.63
CA ASP A 104 -25.17 -7.17 -14.66
C ASP A 104 -26.42 -6.27 -14.82
N LYS A 105 -27.54 -6.76 -15.35
CA LYS A 105 -28.77 -5.93 -15.52
C LYS A 105 -29.46 -5.53 -14.22
N LYS A 106 -29.28 -6.31 -13.15
CA LYS A 106 -30.03 -6.23 -11.90
C LYS A 106 -29.15 -6.06 -10.67
N SER A 107 -27.85 -6.29 -10.80
CA SER A 107 -26.92 -6.23 -9.69
C SER A 107 -25.65 -5.45 -10.02
N LEU A 108 -25.07 -4.88 -8.97
CA LEU A 108 -23.71 -4.38 -8.94
C LEU A 108 -23.05 -4.99 -7.69
N VAL A 109 -21.88 -5.59 -7.84
CA VAL A 109 -21.05 -6.08 -6.77
C VAL A 109 -19.88 -5.12 -6.59
N LEU A 110 -19.70 -4.61 -5.37
CA LEU A 110 -18.54 -3.84 -4.93
C LEU A 110 -17.93 -4.55 -3.73
N ALA A 111 -16.90 -5.34 -3.96
CA ALA A 111 -16.26 -6.15 -2.92
C ALA A 111 -14.74 -6.12 -3.06
N GLY A 112 -14.04 -6.49 -1.99
CA GLY A 112 -12.60 -6.65 -2.04
C GLY A 112 -12.09 -7.48 -0.87
N ASP A 113 -10.79 -7.74 -0.88
CA ASP A 113 -10.09 -8.40 0.22
C ASP A 113 -10.24 -7.60 1.52
N ARG A 114 -10.44 -8.31 2.62
CA ARG A 114 -10.68 -7.70 3.93
C ARG A 114 -9.36 -7.29 4.60
N PRO A 115 -9.33 -6.20 5.37
CA PRO A 115 -10.48 -5.36 5.74
C PRO A 115 -10.78 -4.21 4.76
N ALA A 116 -9.80 -3.71 4.00
CA ALA A 116 -9.92 -2.42 3.30
C ALA A 116 -10.41 -2.49 1.84
N GLY A 117 -10.31 -3.64 1.19
CA GLY A 117 -10.57 -3.79 -0.25
C GLY A 117 -11.97 -3.36 -0.67
N THR A 118 -13.00 -3.59 0.15
CA THR A 118 -14.37 -3.12 -0.16
C THR A 118 -14.47 -1.60 -0.19
N LEU A 119 -13.84 -0.88 0.76
CA LEU A 119 -13.75 0.58 0.71
C LEU A 119 -13.04 1.03 -0.58
N TYR A 120 -11.96 0.34 -0.95
CA TYR A 120 -11.22 0.66 -2.17
C TYR A 120 -12.04 0.38 -3.44
N ALA A 121 -12.89 -0.65 -3.45
CA ALA A 121 -13.81 -0.94 -4.54
C ALA A 121 -14.86 0.17 -4.70
N VAL A 122 -15.42 0.65 -3.58
CA VAL A 122 -16.35 1.79 -3.57
C VAL A 122 -15.67 3.05 -4.10
N TYR A 123 -14.52 3.43 -3.55
CA TYR A 123 -13.80 4.62 -4.03
C TYR A 123 -13.37 4.51 -5.49
N ASP A 124 -12.89 3.35 -5.93
CA ASP A 124 -12.55 3.12 -7.33
C ASP A 124 -13.76 3.26 -8.26
N PHE A 125 -14.95 2.78 -7.84
CA PHE A 125 -16.20 2.96 -8.57
C PHE A 125 -16.64 4.43 -8.63
N LEU A 126 -16.60 5.14 -7.50
CA LEU A 126 -16.90 6.56 -7.43
C LEU A 126 -16.00 7.38 -8.37
N GLU A 127 -14.70 7.10 -8.38
CA GLU A 127 -13.74 7.83 -9.21
C GLU A 127 -13.85 7.48 -10.70
N LYS A 128 -13.85 6.19 -11.04
CA LYS A 128 -13.70 5.75 -12.44
C LYS A 128 -15.01 5.69 -13.20
N ASP A 129 -16.12 5.35 -12.55
CA ASP A 129 -17.41 5.19 -13.21
C ASP A 129 -18.33 6.39 -12.98
N LEU A 130 -18.30 6.97 -11.78
CA LEU A 130 -19.16 8.09 -11.44
C LEU A 130 -18.49 9.45 -11.60
N GLY A 131 -17.17 9.51 -11.77
CA GLY A 131 -16.43 10.75 -12.07
C GLY A 131 -16.11 11.62 -10.85
N VAL A 132 -16.26 11.10 -9.63
CA VAL A 132 -15.86 11.81 -8.39
C VAL A 132 -14.34 12.03 -8.39
N ARG A 133 -13.89 13.16 -7.83
CA ARG A 133 -12.45 13.44 -7.63
C ARG A 133 -12.22 13.94 -6.22
N PHE A 134 -11.19 13.41 -5.57
CA PHE A 134 -10.75 13.80 -4.24
C PHE A 134 -9.43 14.56 -4.36
N TRP A 135 -9.44 15.88 -4.22
CA TRP A 135 -8.25 16.71 -4.46
C TRP A 135 -7.45 16.97 -3.19
N ALA A 136 -8.15 17.24 -2.09
CA ALA A 136 -7.59 17.43 -0.77
C ALA A 136 -8.66 17.10 0.29
N PRO A 137 -8.30 16.96 1.57
CA PRO A 137 -9.26 16.90 2.67
C PRO A 137 -10.30 18.03 2.56
N GLY A 138 -11.58 17.68 2.44
CA GLY A 138 -12.68 18.63 2.29
C GLY A 138 -12.87 19.21 0.88
N GLU A 139 -11.96 18.96 -0.06
CA GLU A 139 -12.02 19.48 -1.44
C GLU A 139 -12.23 18.35 -2.43
N GLU A 140 -13.46 18.24 -2.93
CA GLU A 140 -13.89 17.20 -3.86
C GLU A 140 -14.66 17.78 -5.05
N TYR A 141 -14.57 17.11 -6.20
CA TYR A 141 -15.51 17.31 -7.30
C TYR A 141 -16.50 16.15 -7.32
N VAL A 142 -17.79 16.48 -7.22
CA VAL A 142 -18.90 15.54 -7.33
C VAL A 142 -19.77 15.96 -8.51
N PRO A 143 -19.93 15.13 -9.55
CA PRO A 143 -20.76 15.50 -10.69
C PRO A 143 -22.24 15.43 -10.34
N GLU A 144 -23.06 16.25 -11.01
CA GLU A 144 -24.51 16.22 -10.88
C GLU A 144 -25.12 15.37 -12.01
N LYS A 145 -25.76 14.26 -11.65
CA LYS A 145 -26.41 13.34 -12.60
C LYS A 145 -27.57 12.59 -11.96
N ALA A 146 -28.78 12.92 -12.39
CA ALA A 146 -30.02 12.30 -11.90
C ALA A 146 -30.12 10.78 -12.21
N ASP A 147 -29.60 10.37 -13.37
CA ASP A 147 -29.63 8.98 -13.87
C ASP A 147 -28.26 8.33 -13.76
N ILE A 148 -28.12 7.36 -12.84
CA ILE A 148 -26.91 6.56 -12.67
C ILE A 148 -27.20 5.15 -13.17
N GLN A 149 -26.40 4.68 -14.10
CA GLN A 149 -26.37 3.31 -14.58
C GLN A 149 -24.93 2.87 -14.81
N THR A 150 -24.64 1.58 -14.69
CA THR A 150 -23.27 1.06 -14.82
C THR A 150 -23.19 -0.31 -15.51
N GLU A 151 -22.11 -0.49 -16.25
CA GLU A 151 -21.67 -1.73 -16.90
C GLU A 151 -20.27 -2.13 -16.41
N ALA A 152 -19.90 -1.68 -15.22
CA ALA A 152 -18.58 -1.88 -14.64
C ALA A 152 -18.28 -3.38 -14.46
N ASP A 153 -17.22 -3.88 -15.09
CA ASP A 153 -16.67 -5.22 -14.83
C ASP A 153 -15.15 -5.13 -14.81
N ARG A 154 -14.57 -5.24 -13.62
CA ARG A 154 -13.13 -5.22 -13.39
C ARG A 154 -12.73 -5.88 -12.08
N VAL A 155 -11.58 -6.51 -12.13
CA VAL A 155 -10.83 -6.99 -10.97
C VAL A 155 -9.49 -6.28 -10.97
N TYR A 156 -9.07 -5.79 -9.82
CA TYR A 156 -7.78 -5.12 -9.70
C TYR A 156 -7.09 -5.54 -8.41
N VAL A 157 -5.83 -5.96 -8.55
CA VAL A 157 -4.95 -6.28 -7.42
C VAL A 157 -3.79 -5.30 -7.46
N PRO A 158 -3.56 -4.50 -6.40
CA PRO A 158 -2.50 -3.51 -6.42
C PRO A 158 -1.13 -4.19 -6.50
N PRO A 159 -0.23 -3.72 -7.39
CA PRO A 159 1.11 -4.31 -7.52
C PRO A 159 2.00 -3.98 -6.31
N PHE A 160 1.71 -2.89 -5.60
CA PHE A 160 2.45 -2.49 -4.41
C PHE A 160 1.73 -2.94 -3.14
N TYR A 161 2.40 -3.77 -2.35
CA TYR A 161 1.90 -4.29 -1.07
C TYR A 161 1.70 -3.19 -0.02
N LEU A 162 2.58 -2.18 -0.02
CA LEU A 162 2.58 -1.04 0.88
C LEU A 162 2.46 0.24 0.06
N ARG A 163 1.52 1.11 0.43
CA ARG A 163 1.22 2.36 -0.26
C ARG A 163 1.03 3.45 0.78
N GLU A 164 1.87 4.45 0.72
CA GLU A 164 1.88 5.60 1.61
C GLU A 164 2.33 6.84 0.86
N ASP A 165 1.91 7.99 1.35
CA ASP A 165 2.35 9.29 0.91
C ASP A 165 2.66 10.17 2.13
N PHE A 166 3.80 10.85 2.10
CA PHE A 166 4.32 11.69 3.20
C PHE A 166 3.98 13.18 3.06
N PHE A 167 3.12 13.58 2.12
CA PHE A 167 2.63 14.93 2.05
C PHE A 167 1.68 15.22 3.22
N HIS A 168 1.73 16.46 3.73
CA HIS A 168 0.95 16.89 4.90
C HIS A 168 -0.55 16.61 4.78
N LEU A 169 -1.10 16.65 3.56
CA LEU A 169 -2.51 16.35 3.28
C LEU A 169 -2.88 14.92 3.69
N TYR A 170 -1.98 13.96 3.46
CA TYR A 170 -2.21 12.57 3.81
C TYR A 170 -1.86 12.28 5.25
N MET A 171 -1.03 13.07 5.94
CA MET A 171 -0.59 12.73 7.30
C MET A 171 -1.72 12.68 8.33
N HIS A 172 -2.79 13.45 8.13
CA HIS A 172 -3.76 13.77 9.18
C HIS A 172 -5.22 13.38 8.88
N ASP A 173 -5.53 12.92 7.66
CA ASP A 173 -6.90 12.58 7.26
C ASP A 173 -7.00 11.11 6.80
N GLU A 174 -7.58 10.27 7.65
CA GLU A 174 -7.72 8.84 7.41
C GLU A 174 -8.69 8.50 6.26
N LYS A 175 -9.75 9.30 6.08
CA LYS A 175 -10.72 9.11 5.00
C LYS A 175 -10.06 9.41 3.66
N PHE A 176 -9.29 10.49 3.60
CA PHE A 176 -8.53 10.88 2.42
C PHE A 176 -7.46 9.84 2.05
N LYS A 177 -6.79 9.26 3.06
CA LYS A 177 -5.91 8.09 2.87
C LYS A 177 -6.66 6.90 2.27
N ALA A 178 -7.83 6.56 2.81
CA ALA A 178 -8.63 5.43 2.33
C ALA A 178 -9.13 5.64 0.89
N ALA A 179 -9.58 6.86 0.55
CA ALA A 179 -9.98 7.23 -0.82
C ALA A 179 -8.84 7.03 -1.83
N HIS A 180 -7.62 7.39 -1.44
CA HIS A 180 -6.39 7.19 -2.22
C HIS A 180 -5.76 5.80 -2.05
N LYS A 181 -6.44 4.89 -1.34
CA LYS A 181 -6.06 3.48 -1.19
C LYS A 181 -4.69 3.30 -0.52
N LEU A 182 -4.31 4.25 0.33
CA LEU A 182 -3.12 4.17 1.19
C LEU A 182 -3.41 3.22 2.36
N ASN A 183 -2.43 2.40 2.74
CA ASN A 183 -2.64 1.25 3.62
C ASN A 183 -1.55 1.07 4.68
N VAL A 184 -0.66 2.05 4.81
CA VAL A 184 0.50 2.00 5.70
C VAL A 184 0.63 3.29 6.51
N ARG A 185 1.20 3.14 7.70
CA ARG A 185 1.76 4.19 8.53
C ARG A 185 3.22 3.88 8.79
N THR A 186 4.13 4.77 8.39
CA THR A 186 5.56 4.62 8.64
C THR A 186 6.13 5.59 9.65
N ASN A 187 5.37 6.52 10.23
CA ASN A 187 5.93 7.35 11.30
C ASN A 187 4.93 7.56 12.44
N LEU A 188 5.45 7.71 13.66
CA LEU A 188 4.70 8.10 14.84
C LEU A 188 3.91 9.40 14.60
N ALA A 189 4.37 10.28 13.71
CA ALA A 189 3.74 11.55 13.37
C ALA A 189 2.48 11.45 12.49
N THR A 190 2.23 10.34 11.78
CA THR A 190 1.03 10.22 10.93
C THR A 190 -0.13 9.64 11.71
N THR A 191 -1.33 10.17 11.52
CA THR A 191 -2.57 9.60 12.09
C THR A 191 -2.77 8.17 11.58
N PRO A 192 -3.03 7.18 12.44
CA PRO A 192 -3.38 5.84 11.99
C PRO A 192 -4.68 5.87 11.19
N ILE A 193 -4.87 4.92 10.28
CA ILE A 193 -6.18 4.71 9.65
C ILE A 193 -6.99 3.86 10.64
N SER A 194 -8.12 4.36 11.12
CA SER A 194 -8.94 3.65 12.09
C SER A 194 -9.54 2.36 11.48
N PRO A 195 -9.87 1.34 12.29
CA PRO A 195 -10.36 0.06 11.79
C PRO A 195 -11.56 0.18 10.84
N GLU A 196 -12.47 1.12 11.05
CA GLU A 196 -13.64 1.43 10.21
C GLU A 196 -13.28 1.96 8.81
N TRP A 197 -12.05 2.44 8.62
CA TRP A 197 -11.51 2.87 7.32
C TRP A 197 -10.61 1.80 6.69
N GLY A 198 -10.66 0.57 7.21
CA GLY A 198 -9.86 -0.55 6.74
C GLY A 198 -8.50 -0.69 7.44
N GLY A 199 -8.19 0.16 8.42
CA GLY A 199 -6.94 0.07 9.17
C GLY A 199 -5.68 0.42 8.35
N CYS A 200 -4.53 0.44 9.02
CA CYS A 200 -3.24 0.57 8.36
C CYS A 200 -2.23 -0.43 8.91
N TYR A 201 -1.24 -0.76 8.09
CA TYR A 201 -0.08 -1.51 8.52
C TYR A 201 0.95 -0.55 9.11
N GLU A 202 1.37 -0.82 10.34
CA GLU A 202 2.45 -0.06 10.96
C GLU A 202 3.81 -0.61 10.50
N LEU A 203 4.64 0.26 9.95
CA LEU A 203 6.08 0.02 9.90
C LEU A 203 6.69 0.47 11.21
N ILE A 204 6.97 -0.50 12.07
CA ILE A 204 7.52 -0.27 13.40
C ILE A 204 8.90 0.38 13.26
N GLY A 205 9.11 1.48 13.99
CA GLY A 205 10.33 2.28 13.99
C GLY A 205 10.49 3.25 12.82
N GLY A 206 9.77 3.06 11.72
CA GLY A 206 9.58 4.08 10.68
C GLY A 206 10.77 4.48 9.80
N GLY A 207 11.88 3.76 9.87
CA GLY A 207 13.12 4.11 9.18
C GLY A 207 14.17 4.68 10.12
N HIS A 208 15.45 4.62 9.73
CA HIS A 208 16.57 5.17 10.49
C HIS A 208 16.62 4.67 11.94
N THR A 209 16.50 3.35 12.11
CA THR A 209 16.21 2.72 13.41
C THR A 209 17.44 2.22 14.17
N PHE A 210 18.64 2.26 13.58
CA PHE A 210 19.86 1.85 14.31
C PHE A 210 20.04 2.62 15.61
N TRP A 211 19.79 3.94 15.64
CA TRP A 211 19.87 4.71 16.88
C TRP A 211 18.79 4.29 17.87
N LEU A 212 17.56 4.07 17.40
CA LEU A 212 16.43 3.68 18.23
C LEU A 212 16.71 2.36 18.97
N PHE A 213 17.26 1.37 18.26
CA PHE A 213 17.52 0.04 18.83
C PHE A 213 18.88 -0.10 19.48
N MET A 214 19.86 0.72 19.12
CA MET A 214 21.24 0.63 19.59
C MET A 214 21.75 1.98 20.11
N ASN A 215 20.94 2.64 20.94
CA ASN A 215 21.24 3.97 21.47
C ASN A 215 22.63 3.98 22.18
N PRO A 216 23.60 4.80 21.73
CA PRO A 216 24.94 4.87 22.31
C PRO A 216 24.99 5.33 23.76
N ASP A 217 24.00 6.10 24.23
CA ASP A 217 23.90 6.47 25.64
C ASP A 217 23.76 5.22 26.54
N LYS A 218 23.26 4.11 25.98
CA LYS A 218 23.09 2.84 26.69
C LYS A 218 24.29 1.91 26.56
N TYR A 219 24.89 1.78 25.37
CA TYR A 219 25.87 0.72 25.12
C TYR A 219 27.30 1.19 24.85
N PHE A 220 27.53 2.47 24.49
CA PHE A 220 28.86 2.89 24.02
C PHE A 220 29.95 2.82 25.08
N ALA A 221 29.62 3.10 26.35
CA ALA A 221 30.59 3.11 27.44
C ALA A 221 31.26 1.74 27.64
N ASP A 222 30.46 0.67 27.54
CA ASP A 222 30.91 -0.71 27.73
C ASP A 222 31.34 -1.37 26.41
N HIS A 223 30.75 -0.95 25.29
CA HIS A 223 30.93 -1.56 23.97
C HIS A 223 31.26 -0.53 22.88
N PRO A 224 32.34 0.26 23.00
CA PRO A 224 32.69 1.26 21.98
C PRO A 224 32.95 0.64 20.59
N GLU A 225 33.31 -0.65 20.53
CA GLU A 225 33.55 -1.41 19.31
C GLU A 225 32.28 -1.75 18.50
N TRP A 226 31.09 -1.64 19.10
CA TRP A 226 29.80 -1.77 18.42
C TRP A 226 29.47 -0.57 17.53
N TYR A 227 30.14 0.55 17.77
CA TYR A 227 29.92 1.82 17.10
C TYR A 227 31.00 2.08 16.04
N PRO A 228 30.79 3.01 15.09
CA PRO A 228 31.57 3.06 13.88
C PRO A 228 32.97 3.60 14.19
N LEU A 229 33.99 2.96 13.61
CA LEU A 229 35.33 3.53 13.54
C LEU A 229 35.37 4.52 12.38
N ILE A 230 35.58 5.80 12.65
CA ILE A 230 35.65 6.85 11.63
C ILE A 230 36.98 7.57 11.80
N LYS A 231 37.82 7.56 10.76
CA LYS A 231 39.16 8.18 10.79
C LYS A 231 39.98 7.78 12.03
N GLY A 232 39.92 6.49 12.39
CA GLY A 232 40.66 5.92 13.52
C GLY A 232 40.04 6.14 14.91
N LYS A 233 38.85 6.75 15.02
CA LYS A 233 38.17 7.00 16.31
C LYS A 233 36.77 6.38 16.34
N ARG A 234 36.39 5.74 17.46
CA ARG A 234 35.02 5.28 17.70
C ARG A 234 34.11 6.45 18.03
N TYR A 235 32.91 6.47 17.45
CA TYR A 235 31.98 7.59 17.55
C TYR A 235 30.69 7.21 18.27
N SER A 236 30.29 7.97 19.28
CA SER A 236 29.09 7.72 20.10
C SER A 236 27.93 8.68 19.81
N GLY A 237 28.10 9.64 18.90
CA GLY A 237 27.01 10.51 18.45
C GLY A 237 26.17 9.84 17.36
N TYR A 238 25.19 10.56 16.81
CA TYR A 238 24.30 10.06 15.75
C TYR A 238 25.11 9.55 14.56
N SER A 239 25.17 8.22 14.39
CA SER A 239 26.09 7.54 13.48
C SER A 239 25.60 6.14 13.12
N GLN A 240 26.35 5.38 12.32
CA GLN A 240 26.00 3.99 11.96
C GLN A 240 26.56 2.99 12.98
N LEU A 241 26.31 1.70 12.77
CA LEU A 241 26.84 0.64 13.63
C LEU A 241 28.05 -0.04 12.98
N CYS A 242 28.83 -0.75 13.79
CA CYS A 242 29.85 -1.69 13.33
C CYS A 242 29.18 -3.03 12.99
N LEU A 243 28.61 -3.14 11.79
CA LEU A 243 27.81 -4.29 11.35
C LEU A 243 28.59 -5.60 11.12
N SER A 244 29.92 -5.56 11.26
CA SER A 244 30.78 -6.75 11.26
C SER A 244 31.09 -7.28 12.66
N ASN A 245 30.51 -6.70 13.70
CA ASN A 245 30.66 -7.16 15.08
C ASN A 245 29.45 -8.03 15.46
N ASP A 246 29.69 -9.31 15.69
CA ASP A 246 28.62 -10.29 15.94
C ASP A 246 27.81 -9.98 17.20
N GLU A 247 28.46 -9.50 18.27
CA GLU A 247 27.76 -9.13 19.51
C GLU A 247 26.88 -7.89 19.33
N CYS A 248 27.34 -6.93 18.53
CA CYS A 248 26.55 -5.75 18.15
C CYS A 248 25.29 -6.16 17.37
N VAL A 249 25.45 -7.01 16.36
CA VAL A 249 24.35 -7.46 15.49
C VAL A 249 23.38 -8.38 16.24
N GLU A 250 23.88 -9.24 17.13
CA GLU A 250 23.04 -10.05 18.01
C GLU A 250 22.24 -9.18 18.98
N THR A 251 22.88 -8.18 19.60
CA THR A 251 22.17 -7.26 20.50
C THR A 251 21.13 -6.43 19.75
N LEU A 252 21.41 -6.00 18.52
CA LEU A 252 20.42 -5.39 17.64
C LEU A 252 19.22 -6.31 17.41
N ALA A 253 19.46 -7.59 17.10
CA ALA A 253 18.39 -8.58 16.92
C ALA A 253 17.52 -8.74 18.18
N GLN A 254 18.14 -8.81 19.36
CA GLN A 254 17.42 -8.90 20.63
C GLN A 254 16.57 -7.65 20.92
N ASN A 255 17.08 -6.46 20.63
CA ASN A 255 16.32 -5.22 20.80
C ASN A 255 15.14 -5.12 19.81
N VAL A 256 15.33 -5.59 18.58
CA VAL A 256 14.27 -5.69 17.55
C VAL A 256 13.17 -6.67 18.00
N LEU A 257 13.53 -7.86 18.50
CA LEU A 257 12.57 -8.81 19.04
C LEU A 257 11.82 -8.24 20.26
N ALA A 258 12.52 -7.55 21.15
CA ALA A 258 11.91 -6.88 22.30
C ALA A 258 10.92 -5.79 21.88
N GLU A 259 11.20 -5.07 20.78
CA GLU A 259 10.26 -4.10 20.22
C GLU A 259 9.02 -4.77 19.64
N LEU A 260 9.19 -5.82 18.83
CA LEU A 260 8.09 -6.56 18.20
C LEU A 260 7.11 -7.13 19.23
N ARG A 261 7.60 -7.62 20.39
CA ARG A 261 6.77 -8.14 21.48
C ARG A 261 5.81 -7.11 22.10
N LYS A 262 6.02 -5.81 21.86
CA LYS A 262 5.11 -4.74 22.33
C LYS A 262 3.86 -4.63 21.46
N TYR A 263 3.87 -5.21 20.26
CA TYR A 263 2.79 -5.12 19.30
C TYR A 263 1.99 -6.43 19.29
N PRO A 264 0.64 -6.39 19.32
CA PRO A 264 -0.17 -7.61 19.34
C PRO A 264 -0.13 -8.38 18.02
N GLU A 265 -0.05 -7.66 16.89
CA GLU A 265 0.02 -8.25 15.54
C GLU A 265 1.05 -7.49 14.68
N PRO A 266 2.35 -7.59 14.97
CA PRO A 266 3.37 -6.92 14.19
C PRO A 266 3.38 -7.46 12.76
N ARG A 267 3.56 -6.57 11.78
CA ARG A 267 3.58 -6.92 10.35
C ARG A 267 4.90 -6.55 9.70
N MET A 268 5.48 -5.42 10.07
CA MET A 268 6.76 -4.98 9.54
C MET A 268 7.53 -4.13 10.55
N ILE A 269 8.84 -4.29 10.58
CA ILE A 269 9.75 -3.48 11.38
C ILE A 269 10.93 -3.02 10.54
N SER A 270 11.31 -1.76 10.66
CA SER A 270 12.48 -1.21 9.99
C SER A 270 13.73 -1.53 10.79
N VAL A 271 14.74 -2.10 10.16
CA VAL A 271 16.10 -2.30 10.68
C VAL A 271 17.05 -1.64 9.69
N SER A 272 17.22 -0.34 9.82
CA SER A 272 17.82 0.48 8.78
C SER A 272 18.81 1.49 9.33
N GLN A 273 19.75 1.83 8.44
CA GLN A 273 20.81 2.79 8.69
C GLN A 273 20.26 4.15 9.11
N ASN A 274 20.88 4.80 10.10
CA ASN A 274 20.53 6.17 10.51
C ASN A 274 20.76 7.20 9.38
N ASP A 275 20.09 8.34 9.46
CA ASP A 275 20.12 9.38 8.41
C ASP A 275 21.41 10.22 8.42
N ILE A 276 22.55 9.54 8.22
CA ILE A 276 23.87 10.17 8.20
C ILE A 276 24.85 9.31 7.39
N PRO A 277 25.68 9.89 6.50
CA PRO A 277 26.57 9.12 5.64
C PRO A 277 27.85 8.61 6.34
N LEU A 278 27.88 8.64 7.68
CA LEU A 278 29.06 8.29 8.48
C LEU A 278 29.05 6.82 8.89
N TYR A 279 29.49 5.95 7.98
CA TYR A 279 29.59 4.50 8.19
C TYR A 279 30.92 4.04 8.83
N CYS A 280 30.93 2.81 9.32
CA CYS A 280 32.10 2.21 9.97
C CYS A 280 33.21 1.89 8.96
N GLN A 281 34.44 2.33 9.24
CA GLN A 281 35.64 2.16 8.42
C GLN A 281 36.62 1.13 9.03
N CYS A 282 36.16 0.28 9.95
CA CYS A 282 37.01 -0.77 10.51
C CYS A 282 37.34 -1.83 9.45
N GLU A 283 38.49 -2.50 9.60
CA GLU A 283 39.00 -3.48 8.63
C GLU A 283 37.96 -4.55 8.26
N LYS A 284 37.21 -5.07 9.25
CA LYS A 284 36.19 -6.10 9.02
C LYS A 284 34.98 -5.60 8.24
N CYS A 285 34.45 -4.41 8.55
CA CYS A 285 33.36 -3.81 7.78
C CYS A 285 33.80 -3.53 6.34
N THR A 286 35.01 -2.98 6.16
CA THR A 286 35.59 -2.71 4.84
C THR A 286 35.71 -4.00 4.03
N ALA A 287 36.30 -5.06 4.62
CA ALA A 287 36.46 -6.34 3.94
C ALA A 287 35.13 -6.98 3.53
N LEU A 288 34.08 -6.86 4.35
CA LEU A 288 32.74 -7.36 4.00
C LEU A 288 32.09 -6.52 2.89
N ALA A 289 32.20 -5.19 2.94
CA ALA A 289 31.68 -4.33 1.88
C ALA A 289 32.40 -4.59 0.55
N GLU A 290 33.71 -4.77 0.56
CA GLU A 290 34.50 -5.15 -0.62
C GLU A 290 34.13 -6.54 -1.15
N LYS A 291 33.96 -7.52 -0.25
CA LYS A 291 33.52 -8.88 -0.62
C LYS A 291 32.21 -8.87 -1.40
N TYR A 292 31.25 -8.04 -1.00
CA TYR A 292 29.95 -7.95 -1.66
C TYR A 292 29.89 -6.85 -2.73
N GLY A 293 30.98 -6.11 -2.95
CA GLY A 293 31.07 -5.03 -3.92
C GLY A 293 30.32 -3.74 -3.57
N ALA A 294 29.62 -3.68 -2.43
CA ALA A 294 28.84 -2.52 -2.01
C ALA A 294 28.58 -2.52 -0.49
N GLN A 295 28.38 -1.32 0.08
CA GLN A 295 28.00 -1.15 1.49
C GLN A 295 26.63 -1.76 1.83
N SER A 296 25.72 -1.83 0.85
CA SER A 296 24.45 -2.55 0.96
C SER A 296 24.64 -4.02 1.32
N GLY A 297 25.73 -4.65 0.87
CA GLY A 297 26.04 -6.05 1.19
C GLY A 297 26.41 -6.25 2.65
N LEU A 298 27.13 -5.29 3.24
CA LEU A 298 27.41 -5.27 4.68
C LEU A 298 26.12 -5.05 5.49
N ILE A 299 25.25 -4.14 5.04
CA ILE A 299 23.94 -3.94 5.68
C ILE A 299 23.11 -5.21 5.61
N LEU A 300 23.02 -5.82 4.43
CA LEU A 300 22.23 -7.02 4.22
C LEU A 300 22.79 -8.21 5.01
N HIS A 301 24.11 -8.29 5.19
CA HIS A 301 24.74 -9.30 6.05
C HIS A 301 24.20 -9.23 7.50
N ALA A 302 24.15 -8.03 8.09
CA ALA A 302 23.61 -7.85 9.43
C ALA A 302 22.08 -7.96 9.48
N VAL A 303 21.36 -7.39 8.51
CA VAL A 303 19.90 -7.45 8.43
C VAL A 303 19.41 -8.88 8.27
N ASN A 304 20.08 -9.71 7.47
CA ASN A 304 19.74 -11.13 7.35
C ASN A 304 19.88 -11.87 8.69
N HIS A 305 20.86 -11.52 9.52
CA HIS A 305 20.98 -12.08 10.87
C HIS A 305 19.76 -11.73 11.73
N VAL A 306 19.40 -10.44 11.75
CA VAL A 306 18.22 -9.97 12.48
C VAL A 306 16.94 -10.63 11.93
N ALA A 307 16.81 -10.73 10.61
CA ALA A 307 15.64 -11.31 9.95
C ALA A 307 15.45 -12.79 10.27
N ARG A 308 16.53 -13.58 10.34
CA ARG A 308 16.49 -14.97 10.82
C ARG A 308 16.05 -15.07 12.27
N ALA A 309 16.47 -14.13 13.13
CA ALA A 309 16.03 -14.10 14.53
C ALA A 309 14.53 -13.75 14.62
N VAL A 310 14.09 -12.71 13.89
CA VAL A 310 12.69 -12.30 13.78
C VAL A 310 11.82 -13.46 13.31
N LYS A 311 12.20 -14.16 12.24
CA LYS A 311 11.41 -15.26 11.66
C LYS A 311 11.15 -16.42 12.64
N LYS A 312 12.05 -16.66 13.60
CA LYS A 312 11.89 -17.74 14.60
C LYS A 312 10.72 -17.49 15.55
N GLU A 313 10.45 -16.23 15.88
CA GLU A 313 9.40 -15.84 16.83
C GLU A 313 8.17 -15.23 16.12
N PHE A 314 8.40 -14.51 15.03
CA PHE A 314 7.41 -13.77 14.25
C PHE A 314 7.51 -14.15 12.77
N PRO A 315 7.05 -15.35 12.35
CA PRO A 315 7.27 -15.89 11.01
C PRO A 315 6.62 -15.07 9.88
N ASN A 316 5.61 -14.24 10.21
CA ASN A 316 4.88 -13.40 9.26
C ASN A 316 5.33 -11.93 9.27
N VAL A 317 6.39 -11.58 10.01
CA VAL A 317 6.91 -10.21 10.08
C VAL A 317 7.98 -9.99 9.02
N LEU A 318 7.81 -8.91 8.26
CA LEU A 318 8.80 -8.40 7.34
C LEU A 318 9.83 -7.51 8.07
N VAL A 319 11.10 -7.68 7.75
CA VAL A 319 12.20 -6.82 8.19
C VAL A 319 12.58 -5.92 7.04
N GLU A 320 12.27 -4.64 7.17
CA GLU A 320 12.56 -3.64 6.17
C GLU A 320 13.95 -3.03 6.39
N THR A 321 14.66 -2.72 5.31
CA THR A 321 15.90 -1.96 5.36
C THR A 321 16.07 -1.08 4.12
N PHE A 322 17.04 -0.17 4.14
CA PHE A 322 17.24 0.79 3.07
C PHE A 322 18.37 0.43 2.11
N ALA A 323 18.15 0.76 0.83
CA ALA A 323 19.22 1.10 -0.10
C ALA A 323 19.27 2.63 -0.22
N TYR A 324 20.10 3.27 0.62
CA TYR A 324 20.06 4.71 0.90
C TYR A 324 21.45 5.33 0.99
N GLN A 325 21.60 6.56 0.48
CA GLN A 325 22.88 7.29 0.49
C GLN A 325 24.07 6.43 0.02
N TYR A 326 24.96 6.07 0.95
CA TYR A 326 26.19 5.31 0.70
C TYR A 326 25.96 3.81 0.45
N SER A 327 24.74 3.30 0.67
CA SER A 327 24.35 1.90 0.51
C SER A 327 23.35 1.68 -0.63
N VAL A 328 23.21 2.64 -1.54
CA VAL A 328 22.22 2.55 -2.62
C VAL A 328 22.60 1.54 -3.72
N ASP A 329 23.89 1.31 -3.92
CA ASP A 329 24.37 0.41 -4.97
C ASP A 329 24.12 -1.04 -4.58
N ALA A 330 23.64 -1.84 -5.55
CA ALA A 330 23.29 -3.24 -5.32
C ALA A 330 24.53 -4.08 -4.97
N PRO A 331 24.44 -5.02 -4.00
CA PRO A 331 25.55 -5.89 -3.68
C PRO A 331 25.61 -7.07 -4.66
N THR A 332 26.62 -7.92 -4.48
CA THR A 332 26.77 -9.21 -5.17
C THR A 332 27.02 -10.31 -4.15
N GLY A 333 26.73 -11.57 -4.49
CA GLY A 333 27.12 -12.72 -3.67
C GLY A 333 26.42 -12.86 -2.31
N ILE A 334 25.33 -12.12 -2.09
CA ILE A 334 24.45 -12.22 -0.93
C ILE A 334 23.00 -12.12 -1.40
N LYS A 335 22.07 -12.82 -0.74
CA LYS A 335 20.62 -12.77 -1.01
C LYS A 335 19.88 -12.29 0.24
N PRO A 336 18.87 -11.42 0.15
CA PRO A 336 18.00 -11.12 1.30
C PRO A 336 17.30 -12.39 1.78
N GLU A 337 17.09 -12.51 3.10
CA GLU A 337 16.15 -13.51 3.61
C GLU A 337 14.74 -13.27 3.02
N ASP A 338 13.90 -14.30 2.96
CA ASP A 338 12.57 -14.23 2.35
C ASP A 338 11.60 -13.26 3.06
N ASN A 339 11.90 -12.90 4.31
CA ASN A 339 11.19 -11.88 5.07
C ASN A 339 11.90 -10.52 5.08
N VAL A 340 12.91 -10.27 4.23
CA VAL A 340 13.59 -8.97 4.12
C VAL A 340 13.03 -8.15 2.96
N VAL A 341 12.66 -6.90 3.23
CA VAL A 341 12.22 -5.93 2.23
C VAL A 341 13.26 -4.82 2.12
N VAL A 342 13.88 -4.67 0.95
CA VAL A 342 14.81 -3.56 0.68
C VAL A 342 14.06 -2.41 0.02
N ARG A 343 13.98 -1.27 0.70
CA ARG A 343 13.40 -0.04 0.16
C ARG A 343 14.49 0.80 -0.49
N LEU A 344 14.39 0.97 -1.81
CA LEU A 344 15.25 1.86 -2.57
C LEU A 344 14.87 3.32 -2.32
N CYS A 345 15.83 4.14 -1.89
CA CYS A 345 15.62 5.55 -1.60
C CYS A 345 16.29 6.44 -2.66
N ASN A 346 15.50 7.24 -3.34
CA ASN A 346 15.88 7.95 -4.57
C ASN A 346 16.29 9.43 -4.36
N ILE A 347 16.89 9.74 -3.21
CA ILE A 347 17.06 11.10 -2.68
C ILE A 347 18.02 12.02 -3.43
N TYR A 348 18.83 11.51 -4.36
CA TYR A 348 19.77 12.31 -5.16
C TYR A 348 19.34 12.44 -6.62
N ASN A 349 18.04 12.28 -6.88
CA ASN A 349 17.49 12.37 -8.21
C ASN A 349 17.07 13.79 -8.57
N ASP A 350 17.01 14.02 -9.87
CA ASP A 350 16.17 15.07 -10.40
C ASP A 350 14.70 14.62 -10.32
N PHE A 351 13.89 15.38 -9.58
CA PHE A 351 12.45 15.14 -9.43
C PHE A 351 11.62 15.98 -10.43
N GLY A 352 12.25 16.82 -11.25
CA GLY A 352 11.59 17.64 -12.27
C GLY A 352 11.47 16.97 -13.64
N THR A 353 12.22 15.90 -13.88
CA THR A 353 12.25 15.16 -15.16
C THR A 353 11.73 13.74 -14.96
N PRO A 354 10.96 13.16 -15.92
CA PRO A 354 10.59 11.75 -15.85
C PRO A 354 11.82 10.85 -15.69
N LEU A 355 11.70 9.83 -14.85
CA LEU A 355 12.82 8.98 -14.44
C LEU A 355 13.63 8.43 -15.62
N LYS A 356 12.93 7.92 -16.64
CA LYS A 356 13.52 7.33 -17.85
C LYS A 356 14.26 8.34 -18.74
N ASP A 357 13.99 9.63 -18.58
CA ASP A 357 14.44 10.71 -19.45
C ASP A 357 15.46 11.62 -18.77
N CYS A 358 15.94 11.26 -17.56
CA CYS A 358 16.87 12.08 -16.79
C CYS A 358 18.34 11.69 -17.05
N PRO A 359 19.08 12.43 -17.90
CA PRO A 359 20.47 12.10 -18.22
C PRO A 359 21.45 12.42 -17.08
N SER A 360 21.05 13.25 -16.12
CA SER A 360 21.88 13.69 -14.98
C SER A 360 21.66 12.86 -13.73
N SER A 361 20.66 11.98 -13.70
CA SER A 361 20.39 11.11 -12.55
C SER A 361 21.01 9.74 -12.77
N PRO A 362 21.83 9.23 -11.83
CA PRO A 362 22.28 7.83 -11.88
C PRO A 362 21.17 6.84 -11.53
N PHE A 363 19.94 7.30 -11.29
CA PHE A 363 18.89 6.47 -10.74
C PHE A 363 18.28 5.45 -11.70
N PRO A 364 18.07 5.74 -12.99
CA PRO A 364 17.65 4.70 -13.93
C PRO A 364 18.61 3.52 -13.92
N ASP A 365 19.92 3.80 -13.89
CA ASP A 365 20.95 2.78 -13.77
C ASP A 365 20.92 2.09 -12.42
N ARG A 366 20.75 2.82 -11.30
CA ARG A 366 20.61 2.20 -9.97
C ARG A 366 19.39 1.30 -9.86
N VAL A 367 18.24 1.71 -10.39
CA VAL A 367 17.02 0.88 -10.44
C VAL A 367 17.30 -0.36 -11.27
N LYS A 368 17.86 -0.19 -12.47
CA LYS A 368 18.21 -1.30 -13.34
C LYS A 368 19.17 -2.28 -12.65
N ASN A 369 20.25 -1.79 -12.03
CA ASN A 369 21.24 -2.60 -11.34
C ASN A 369 20.64 -3.35 -10.14
N ASN A 370 19.78 -2.70 -9.36
CA ASN A 370 19.05 -3.36 -8.26
C ASN A 370 18.07 -4.41 -8.78
N LEU A 371 17.35 -4.15 -9.88
CA LEU A 371 16.47 -5.13 -10.50
C LEU A 371 17.24 -6.32 -11.09
N ASP A 372 18.39 -6.06 -11.71
CA ASP A 372 19.24 -7.10 -12.29
C ASP A 372 19.88 -7.97 -11.19
N TYR A 373 20.26 -7.37 -10.05
CA TYR A 373 20.65 -8.11 -8.84
C TYR A 373 19.52 -9.02 -8.34
N LEU A 374 18.29 -8.51 -8.19
CA LEU A 374 17.15 -9.32 -7.76
C LEU A 374 16.87 -10.49 -8.72
N LYS A 375 16.92 -10.26 -10.03
CA LYS A 375 16.80 -11.34 -11.02
C LYS A 375 17.91 -12.38 -10.91
N ALA A 376 19.14 -11.96 -10.62
CA ALA A 376 20.29 -12.85 -10.53
C ALA A 376 20.22 -13.79 -9.30
N ILE A 377 19.57 -13.36 -8.22
CA ILE A 377 19.46 -14.13 -6.97
C ILE A 377 18.15 -14.94 -6.85
N ASP A 378 17.14 -14.65 -7.69
CA ASP A 378 15.85 -15.35 -7.76
C ASP A 378 15.77 -16.41 -8.86
N GLY A 379 16.91 -16.75 -9.47
CA GLY A 379 17.06 -17.67 -10.61
C GLY A 379 16.24 -18.96 -10.55
#